data_AF-A0A952QG94-F1
#
_entry.id   AF-A0A952QG94-F1
#
_cell.length_a   1.000
_cell.length_b   1.000
_cell.length_c   1.000
_cell.angle_alpha   90.00
_cell.angle_beta   90.00
_cell.angle_gamma   90.00
#
_symmetry.space_group_name_H-M   'P 1'
#
loop_
_entity.id
_entity.type
_entity.pdbx_description
1 polymer ?
#
loop_
_entity_poly.entity_id
_entity_poly.type
_entity_poly.pdbx_seq_one_letter_code
_entity_poly.pdbx_strand_id
1 'polypeptide(L)'
;MDGPLLVLSNHMSNTDPVLVQFASPRLLHFMARRELFSWRFLGSFLRWWRAFPITQSSADTEALRRAVELLKDGNAVCLFPEGQLSPDGRLIDLLPGAHVIVRRAEPVCICVGIRGTNRLMPHPKMTPQWAGSWLTATWGEPRRFTKETPREEFMAWVESELLRLSGQTS
;
A
#
# COMPACT_ATOMS: atom_id res chain seq x y z
N MET A 1 -16.20 -4.62 -9.95
CA MET A 1 -15.37 -5.84 -9.79
C MET A 1 -15.48 -6.25 -8.34
N ASP A 2 -16.16 -7.35 -8.07
CA ASP A 2 -16.27 -7.94 -6.74
C ASP A 2 -15.23 -9.06 -6.59
N GLY A 3 -14.74 -9.28 -5.36
CA GLY A 3 -13.73 -10.30 -5.06
C GLY A 3 -12.40 -9.76 -4.50
N PRO A 4 -11.45 -10.65 -4.16
CA PRO A 4 -10.17 -10.30 -3.53
C PRO A 4 -9.34 -9.36 -4.41
N LEU A 5 -9.01 -8.19 -3.87
CA LEU A 5 -8.19 -7.19 -4.57
C LEU A 5 -7.00 -6.77 -3.70
N LEU A 6 -5.78 -6.98 -4.19
CA LEU A 6 -4.56 -6.47 -3.59
C LEU A 6 -4.07 -5.25 -4.38
N VAL A 7 -4.06 -4.10 -3.71
CA VAL A 7 -3.51 -2.85 -4.23
C VAL A 7 -2.10 -2.66 -3.70
N LEU A 8 -1.15 -2.38 -4.59
CA LEU A 8 0.26 -2.15 -4.27
C LEU A 8 0.61 -0.73 -4.70
N SER A 9 1.22 0.06 -3.81
CA SER A 9 1.56 1.45 -4.12
C SER A 9 2.90 1.85 -3.54
N ASN A 10 3.59 2.80 -4.17
CA ASN A 10 4.79 3.41 -3.60
C ASN A 10 4.43 4.33 -2.42
N HIS A 11 5.36 4.52 -1.50
CA HIS A 11 5.15 5.18 -0.22
C HIS A 11 6.17 6.30 0.01
N MET A 12 5.71 7.54 -0.12
CA MET A 12 6.51 8.74 0.03
C MET A 12 6.02 9.65 1.18
N SER A 13 4.81 9.43 1.69
CA SER A 13 4.21 10.26 2.75
C SER A 13 3.11 9.55 3.54
N ASN A 14 2.86 9.95 4.79
CA ASN A 14 1.75 9.39 5.57
C ASN A 14 0.36 9.74 5.00
N THR A 15 0.26 10.64 4.01
CA THR A 15 -0.99 10.93 3.29
C THR A 15 -1.26 9.99 2.12
N ASP A 16 -0.32 9.12 1.75
CA ASP A 16 -0.50 8.18 0.64
C ASP A 16 -1.74 7.28 0.79
N PRO A 17 -2.00 6.65 1.97
CA PRO A 17 -3.20 5.83 2.16
C PRO A 17 -4.50 6.61 1.93
N VAL A 18 -4.50 7.89 2.29
CA VAL A 18 -5.64 8.78 2.13
C VAL A 18 -5.91 9.01 0.65
N LEU A 19 -4.88 9.40 -0.12
CA LEU A 19 -5.01 9.65 -1.55
C LEU A 19 -5.46 8.39 -2.31
N VAL A 20 -4.87 7.24 -2.03
CA VAL A 20 -5.24 5.97 -2.70
C VAL A 20 -6.68 5.59 -2.39
N GLN A 21 -7.12 5.73 -1.13
CA GLN A 21 -8.50 5.45 -0.77
C GLN A 21 -9.49 6.38 -1.47
N PHE A 22 -9.20 7.68 -1.56
CA PHE A 22 -10.07 8.62 -2.28
C PHE A 22 -10.12 8.36 -3.79
N ALA A 23 -9.02 7.90 -4.38
CA ALA A 23 -8.96 7.56 -5.79
C ALA A 23 -9.53 6.16 -6.11
N SER A 24 -9.86 5.36 -5.09
CA SER A 24 -10.34 3.99 -5.28
C SER A 24 -11.87 3.93 -5.30
N PRO A 25 -12.48 3.19 -6.26
CA PRO A 25 -13.92 2.91 -6.24
C PRO A 25 -14.32 1.89 -5.17
N ARG A 26 -13.35 1.25 -4.48
CA ARG A 26 -13.59 0.27 -3.42
C ARG A 26 -13.02 0.77 -2.11
N LEU A 27 -13.68 0.41 -1.01
CA LEU A 27 -13.16 0.67 0.33
C LEU A 27 -11.97 -0.28 0.59
N LEU A 28 -10.81 0.30 0.82
CA LEU A 28 -9.54 -0.39 0.98
C LEU A 28 -9.22 -0.56 2.47
N HIS A 29 -8.66 -1.72 2.81
CA HIS A 29 -8.08 -1.96 4.12
C HIS A 29 -6.57 -1.68 4.07
N PHE A 30 -6.06 -0.95 5.05
CA PHE A 30 -4.65 -0.56 5.10
C PHE A 30 -3.93 -1.16 6.30
N MET A 31 -2.66 -1.51 6.10
CA MET A 31 -1.75 -1.82 7.20
C MET A 31 -1.23 -0.50 7.79
N ALA A 32 -1.33 -0.32 9.11
CA ALA A 32 -0.80 0.85 9.80
C ALA A 32 -0.10 0.46 11.11
N ARG A 33 0.92 1.22 11.49
CA ARG A 33 1.70 0.97 12.71
C ARG A 33 0.81 0.93 13.96
N ARG A 34 0.95 -0.11 14.78
CA ARG A 34 0.14 -0.36 15.97
C ARG A 34 0.16 0.81 16.95
N GLU A 35 1.28 1.51 17.04
CA GLU A 35 1.45 2.68 17.91
C GLU A 35 0.46 3.80 17.57
N LEU A 36 0.10 3.96 16.30
CA LEU A 36 -0.87 4.97 15.86
C LEU A 36 -2.29 4.68 16.38
N PHE A 37 -2.61 3.42 16.68
CA PHE A 37 -3.91 3.02 17.22
C PHE A 37 -4.07 3.32 18.71
N SER A 38 -2.95 3.57 19.42
CA SER A 38 -2.96 3.94 20.84
C SER A 38 -3.46 5.37 21.07
N TRP A 39 -3.40 6.23 20.06
CA TRP A 39 -3.88 7.61 20.15
C TRP A 39 -5.40 7.64 20.02
N ARG A 40 -6.09 8.31 20.96
CA ARG A 40 -7.56 8.21 21.06
C ARG A 40 -8.31 8.66 19.81
N PHE A 41 -7.95 9.84 19.27
CA PHE A 41 -8.59 10.37 18.06
C PHE A 41 -8.07 9.70 16.79
N LEU A 42 -6.74 9.64 16.61
CA LEU A 42 -6.13 9.05 15.41
C LEU A 42 -6.44 7.55 15.29
N GLY A 43 -6.35 6.78 16.37
CA GLY A 43 -6.67 5.36 16.36
C GLY A 43 -8.14 5.07 16.04
N SER A 44 -9.07 5.93 16.50
CA SER A 44 -10.49 5.80 16.16
C SER A 44 -10.75 6.13 14.70
N PHE A 45 -10.09 7.16 14.18
CA PHE A 45 -10.11 7.49 12.75
C PHE A 45 -9.54 6.34 11.89
N LEU A 46 -8.40 5.78 12.26
CA LEU A 46 -7.77 4.66 11.53
C LEU A 46 -8.68 3.43 11.48
N ARG A 47 -9.34 3.07 12.59
CA ARG A 47 -10.32 1.98 12.62
C ARG A 47 -11.52 2.26 11.72
N TRP A 48 -12.05 3.47 11.76
CA TRP A 48 -13.12 3.91 10.86
C TRP A 48 -12.70 3.86 9.39
N TRP A 49 -11.44 4.19 9.09
CA TRP A 49 -10.80 4.11 7.77
C TRP A 49 -10.34 2.69 7.39
N ARG A 50 -10.82 1.65 8.09
CA ARG A 50 -10.49 0.24 7.85
C ARG A 50 -9.00 -0.11 7.90
N ALA A 51 -8.19 0.71 8.57
CA ALA A 51 -6.81 0.37 8.86
C ALA A 51 -6.76 -0.68 9.99
N PHE A 52 -5.81 -1.61 9.89
CA PHE A 52 -5.54 -2.61 10.91
C PHE A 52 -4.08 -2.55 11.39
N PRO A 53 -3.83 -2.82 12.69
CA PRO A 53 -2.54 -2.59 13.31
C PRO A 53 -1.50 -3.63 12.91
N ILE A 54 -0.29 -3.17 12.63
CA ILE A 54 0.90 -4.01 12.39
C ILE A 54 2.02 -3.62 13.37
N THR A 55 2.84 -4.58 13.74
CA THR A 55 4.12 -4.38 14.42
C THR A 55 5.23 -4.19 13.40
N GLN A 56 6.18 -3.30 13.67
CA GLN A 56 7.25 -2.96 12.74
C GLN A 56 8.32 -4.06 12.60
N SER A 57 8.16 -5.22 13.27
CA SER A 57 9.05 -6.36 13.06
C SER A 57 8.81 -6.98 11.68
N SER A 58 9.90 -7.22 10.94
CA SER A 58 9.94 -7.87 9.62
C SER A 58 9.31 -9.27 9.56
N ALA A 59 8.88 -9.81 10.70
CA ALA A 59 8.24 -11.11 10.86
C ALA A 59 6.77 -11.01 11.33
N ASP A 60 6.07 -9.89 11.11
CA ASP A 60 4.65 -9.77 11.46
C ASP A 60 3.76 -10.66 10.58
N THR A 61 3.79 -11.95 10.91
CA THR A 61 2.98 -13.00 10.33
C THR A 61 1.49 -12.75 10.59
N GLU A 62 1.14 -12.02 11.65
CA GLU A 62 -0.24 -11.69 12.00
C GLU A 62 -0.82 -10.65 11.05
N ALA A 63 -0.06 -9.59 10.73
CA ALA A 63 -0.46 -8.61 9.73
C ALA A 63 -0.72 -9.23 8.35
N LEU A 64 0.20 -10.11 7.91
CA LEU A 64 0.04 -10.83 6.64
C LEU A 64 -1.14 -11.80 6.70
N ARG A 65 -1.33 -12.51 7.82
CA ARG A 65 -2.49 -13.39 8.04
C ARG A 65 -3.79 -12.60 7.92
N ARG A 66 -3.88 -11.44 8.59
CA ARG A 66 -5.08 -10.61 8.56
C ARG A 66 -5.39 -10.08 7.16
N ALA A 67 -4.37 -9.68 6.40
CA ALA A 67 -4.55 -9.30 5.00
C ALA A 67 -5.09 -10.46 4.15
N VAL A 68 -4.57 -11.67 4.34
CA VAL A 68 -5.04 -12.88 3.65
C VAL A 68 -6.50 -13.17 4.00
N GLU A 69 -6.90 -13.08 5.28
CA GLU A 69 -8.29 -13.25 5.69
C GLU A 69 -9.22 -12.23 5.02
N LEU A 70 -8.86 -10.94 5.09
CA LEU A 70 -9.65 -9.87 4.47
C LEU A 70 -9.85 -10.10 2.96
N LEU A 71 -8.79 -10.52 2.26
CA LEU A 71 -8.87 -10.84 0.84
C LEU A 71 -9.78 -12.06 0.61
N LYS A 72 -9.64 -13.13 1.39
CA LYS A 72 -10.51 -14.32 1.29
C LYS A 72 -11.99 -14.00 1.53
N ASP A 73 -12.26 -13.00 2.37
CA ASP A 73 -13.61 -12.46 2.59
C ASP A 73 -14.10 -11.55 1.44
N GLY A 74 -13.33 -11.43 0.35
CA GLY A 74 -13.68 -10.65 -0.84
C GLY A 74 -13.38 -9.15 -0.71
N ASN A 75 -12.67 -8.71 0.33
CA ASN A 75 -12.31 -7.31 0.50
C ASN A 75 -11.14 -6.88 -0.39
N ALA A 76 -10.90 -5.57 -0.44
CA ALA A 76 -9.74 -4.98 -1.05
C ALA A 76 -8.73 -4.56 0.04
N VAL A 77 -7.47 -4.93 -0.13
CA VAL A 77 -6.37 -4.59 0.79
C VAL A 77 -5.33 -3.78 0.02
N CYS A 78 -4.89 -2.66 0.59
CA CYS A 78 -3.79 -1.87 0.06
C CYS A 78 -2.59 -1.98 0.99
N LEU A 79 -1.42 -2.21 0.40
CA LEU A 79 -0.15 -2.17 1.13
C LEU A 79 0.93 -1.47 0.32
N PHE A 80 1.96 -1.04 1.04
CA PHE A 80 3.15 -0.41 0.48
C PHE A 80 4.30 -1.42 0.55
N PRO A 81 4.74 -1.98 -0.58
CA PRO A 81 5.70 -3.08 -0.58
C PRO A 81 7.08 -2.66 -0.06
N GLU A 82 7.39 -1.36 0.03
CA GLU A 82 8.60 -0.81 0.66
C GLU A 82 8.63 -1.00 2.19
N GLY A 83 7.48 -1.16 2.85
CA GLY A 83 7.37 -1.33 4.31
C GLY A 83 7.70 -0.10 5.16
N GLN A 84 8.24 0.96 4.57
CA GLN A 84 8.53 2.23 5.20
C GLN A 84 8.36 3.39 4.21
N LEU A 85 8.35 4.61 4.71
CA LEU A 85 8.30 5.81 3.86
C LEU A 85 9.67 6.03 3.20
N SER A 86 9.65 6.33 1.91
CA SER A 86 10.81 6.82 1.18
C SER A 86 11.24 8.20 1.69
N PRO A 87 12.52 8.38 2.09
CA PRO A 87 13.03 9.67 2.57
C PRO A 87 13.06 10.77 1.50
N ASP A 88 13.35 10.42 0.25
CA ASP A 88 13.48 11.37 -0.88
C ASP A 88 12.34 11.25 -1.89
N GLY A 89 11.39 10.34 -1.66
CA GLY A 89 10.25 10.07 -2.53
C GLY A 89 10.57 9.13 -3.69
N ARG A 90 11.78 8.56 -3.75
CA ARG A 90 12.10 7.50 -4.72
C ARG A 90 11.63 6.13 -4.22
N LEU A 91 11.26 5.25 -5.15
CA LEU A 91 10.97 3.86 -4.82
C LEU A 91 12.21 3.23 -4.17
N ILE A 92 12.03 2.61 -3.01
CA ILE A 92 13.09 1.86 -2.32
C ILE A 92 12.86 0.35 -2.44
N ASP A 93 13.77 -0.43 -1.85
CA ASP A 93 13.73 -1.89 -1.87
C ASP A 93 12.38 -2.44 -1.41
N LEU A 94 11.86 -3.40 -2.19
CA LEU A 94 10.59 -4.03 -1.93
C LEU A 94 10.74 -5.25 -1.00
N LEU A 95 9.87 -5.35 0.00
CA LEU A 95 9.76 -6.48 0.90
C LEU A 95 8.92 -7.61 0.29
N PRO A 96 9.22 -8.89 0.60
CA PRO A 96 8.55 -10.05 0.00
C PRO A 96 7.13 -10.30 0.52
N GLY A 97 6.64 -9.54 1.50
CA GLY A 97 5.35 -9.78 2.17
C GLY A 97 4.15 -9.81 1.23
N ALA A 98 4.18 -9.00 0.16
CA ALA A 98 3.15 -8.98 -0.87
C ALA A 98 3.03 -10.33 -1.60
N HIS A 99 4.15 -10.99 -1.92
CA HIS A 99 4.15 -12.30 -2.56
C HIS A 99 3.59 -13.40 -1.65
N VAL A 100 3.84 -13.32 -0.33
CA VAL A 100 3.25 -14.23 0.66
C VAL A 100 1.72 -14.15 0.64
N ILE A 101 1.17 -12.94 0.53
CA ILE A 101 -0.27 -12.70 0.43
C ILE A 101 -0.81 -13.32 -0.85
N VAL A 102 -0.15 -13.05 -1.99
CA VAL A 102 -0.55 -13.58 -3.30
C VAL A 102 -0.62 -15.11 -3.28
N ARG A 103 0.39 -15.79 -2.73
CA ARG A 103 0.40 -17.26 -2.66
C ARG A 103 -0.72 -17.87 -1.81
N ARG A 104 -1.31 -17.11 -0.89
CA ARG A 104 -2.29 -17.62 0.08
C ARG A 104 -3.72 -17.21 -0.23
N ALA A 105 -3.91 -16.09 -0.94
CA ALA A 105 -5.22 -15.52 -1.23
C ALA A 105 -5.52 -15.44 -2.74
N GLU A 106 -4.52 -15.61 -3.61
CA GLU A 106 -4.63 -15.52 -5.08
C GLU A 106 -5.49 -14.33 -5.55
N PRO A 107 -5.24 -13.10 -5.04
CA PRO A 107 -6.06 -11.94 -5.35
C PRO A 107 -5.78 -11.43 -6.76
N VAL A 108 -6.72 -10.65 -7.31
CA VAL A 108 -6.37 -9.73 -8.40
C VAL A 108 -5.44 -8.67 -7.82
N CYS A 109 -4.33 -8.40 -8.48
CA CYS A 109 -3.35 -7.39 -8.08
C CYS A 109 -3.43 -6.17 -9.00
N ILE A 110 -3.37 -4.96 -8.43
CA ILE A 110 -3.27 -3.70 -9.17
C ILE A 110 -2.20 -2.82 -8.52
N CYS A 111 -1.33 -2.23 -9.32
CA CYS A 111 -0.37 -1.23 -8.86
C CYS A 111 -0.95 0.19 -8.98
N VAL A 112 -0.55 1.07 -8.07
CA VAL A 112 -0.91 2.48 -8.06
C VAL A 112 0.34 3.33 -7.83
N GLY A 113 0.68 4.17 -8.81
CA GLY A 113 1.76 5.14 -8.69
C GLY A 113 1.27 6.45 -8.09
N ILE A 114 1.86 6.86 -6.96
CA ILE A 114 1.57 8.14 -6.28
C ILE A 114 2.65 9.16 -6.61
N ARG A 115 2.23 10.42 -6.81
CA ARG A 115 3.11 11.58 -7.03
C ARG A 115 2.65 12.79 -6.21
N GLY A 116 3.61 13.52 -5.63
CA GLY A 116 3.40 14.84 -5.02
C GLY A 116 2.99 14.86 -3.54
N THR A 117 2.62 13.73 -2.95
CA THR A 117 2.21 13.64 -1.53
C THR A 117 3.34 14.00 -0.55
N ASN A 118 4.59 13.71 -0.91
CA ASN A 118 5.78 14.15 -0.18
C ASN A 118 5.95 15.67 -0.12
N ARG A 119 5.33 16.45 -1.02
CA ARG A 119 5.31 17.93 -0.94
C ARG A 119 4.22 18.42 -0.01
N LEU A 120 3.07 17.75 -0.01
CA LEU A 120 1.95 18.02 0.90
C LEU A 120 2.37 17.76 2.35
N MET A 121 3.06 16.66 2.62
CA MET A 121 3.54 16.33 3.96
C MET A 121 4.89 15.63 3.87
N PRO A 122 5.99 16.40 3.86
CA PRO A 122 7.35 15.87 3.77
C PRO A 122 7.71 15.09 5.03
N HIS A 123 8.31 13.92 4.89
CA HIS A 123 8.85 13.19 6.02
C HIS A 123 9.95 14.02 6.73
N PRO A 124 10.02 14.07 8.08
CA PRO A 124 9.19 13.38 9.07
C PRO A 124 8.00 14.20 9.59
N LYS A 125 7.60 15.29 8.92
CA LYS A 125 6.49 16.13 9.38
C LYS A 125 5.18 15.33 9.38
N MET A 126 4.33 15.59 10.38
CA MET A 126 2.97 15.04 10.49
C MET A 126 1.87 16.07 10.18
N THR A 127 2.26 17.29 9.83
CA THR A 127 1.34 18.39 9.51
C THR A 127 1.38 18.68 8.01
N PRO A 128 0.23 18.80 7.35
CA PRO A 128 0.18 19.14 5.93
C PRO A 128 0.62 20.60 5.70
N GLN A 129 1.20 20.86 4.54
CA GLN A 129 1.57 22.16 4.01
C GLN A 129 1.06 22.28 2.56
N TRP A 130 1.07 23.48 1.99
CA TRP A 130 0.68 23.66 0.58
C TRP A 130 1.66 22.91 -0.34
N ALA A 131 1.13 22.00 -1.18
CA ALA A 131 1.95 21.14 -2.03
C ALA A 131 2.52 21.84 -3.28
N GLY A 132 1.91 22.95 -3.71
CA GLY A 132 2.31 23.70 -4.90
C GLY A 132 2.15 22.99 -6.24
N SER A 133 1.57 21.79 -6.24
CA SER A 133 1.32 20.98 -7.44
C SER A 133 0.19 19.99 -7.20
N TRP A 134 -0.33 19.42 -8.29
CA TRP A 134 -1.29 18.33 -8.21
C TRP A 134 -0.74 17.11 -7.47
N LEU A 135 -1.62 16.46 -6.72
CA LEU A 135 -1.40 15.12 -6.18
C LEU A 135 -2.00 14.14 -7.19
N THR A 136 -1.23 13.13 -7.57
CA THR A 136 -1.67 12.17 -8.61
C THR A 136 -1.61 10.76 -8.08
N ALA A 137 -2.65 9.98 -8.36
CA ALA A 137 -2.70 8.54 -8.21
C ALA A 137 -2.99 7.93 -9.58
N THR A 138 -2.01 7.23 -10.15
CA THR A 138 -2.12 6.58 -11.46
C THR A 138 -2.34 5.09 -11.25
N TRP A 139 -3.48 4.57 -11.68
CA TRP A 139 -3.82 3.15 -11.56
C TRP A 139 -3.28 2.37 -12.77
N GLY A 140 -2.65 1.22 -12.50
CA GLY A 140 -2.25 0.26 -13.51
C GLY A 140 -3.36 -0.71 -13.89
N GLU A 141 -3.02 -1.65 -14.76
CA GLU A 141 -3.95 -2.69 -15.19
C GLU A 141 -4.01 -3.84 -14.17
N PRO A 142 -5.20 -4.45 -13.95
CA PRO A 142 -5.34 -5.61 -13.08
C PRO A 142 -4.62 -6.83 -13.65
N ARG A 143 -3.83 -7.48 -12.79
CA ARG A 143 -3.13 -8.72 -13.11
C ARG A 143 -3.45 -9.79 -12.08
N ARG A 144 -3.70 -11.01 -12.56
CA ARG A 144 -3.86 -12.19 -11.69
C ARG A 144 -2.52 -12.91 -11.56
N PHE A 145 -2.27 -13.38 -10.36
CA PHE A 145 -1.14 -14.25 -10.03
C PHE A 145 -1.68 -15.46 -9.28
N THR A 146 -0.99 -16.58 -9.40
CA THR A 146 -1.37 -17.84 -8.73
C THR A 146 -0.35 -18.19 -7.66
N LYS A 147 -0.66 -19.17 -6.84
CA LYS A 147 0.26 -19.68 -5.80
C LYS A 147 1.56 -20.26 -6.37
N GLU A 148 1.58 -20.61 -7.65
CA GLU A 148 2.74 -21.09 -8.41
C GLU A 148 3.61 -19.98 -8.99
N THR A 149 3.13 -18.73 -9.05
CA THR A 149 3.92 -17.62 -9.60
C THR A 149 5.23 -17.47 -8.82
N PRO A 150 6.40 -17.55 -9.47
CA PRO A 150 7.69 -17.30 -8.84
C PRO A 150 7.74 -15.93 -8.17
N ARG A 151 8.43 -15.85 -7.03
CA ARG A 151 8.56 -14.61 -6.28
C ARG A 151 9.23 -13.53 -7.13
N GLU A 152 10.29 -13.90 -7.82
CA GLU A 152 11.09 -13.01 -8.65
C GLU A 152 10.26 -12.40 -9.77
N GLU A 153 9.41 -13.20 -10.43
CA GLU A 153 8.49 -12.72 -11.47
C GLU A 153 7.49 -11.69 -10.90
N PHE A 154 6.88 -12.01 -9.77
CA PHE A 154 5.92 -11.11 -9.14
C PHE A 154 6.58 -9.80 -8.70
N MET A 155 7.71 -9.88 -7.98
CA MET A 155 8.40 -8.70 -7.46
C MET A 155 8.92 -7.80 -8.59
N ALA A 156 9.48 -8.39 -9.66
CA ALA A 156 9.92 -7.64 -10.84
C ALA A 156 8.77 -6.91 -11.52
N TRP A 157 7.59 -7.53 -11.60
CA TRP A 157 6.40 -6.85 -12.11
C TRP A 157 5.99 -5.68 -11.21
N VAL A 158 5.94 -5.87 -9.88
CA VAL A 158 5.56 -4.80 -8.94
C VAL A 158 6.51 -3.61 -9.06
N GLU A 159 7.82 -3.87 -9.04
CA GLU A 159 8.83 -2.82 -9.14
C GLU A 159 8.73 -2.04 -10.46
N SER A 160 8.73 -2.75 -11.59
CA SER A 160 8.63 -2.13 -12.91
C SER A 160 7.35 -1.30 -13.06
N GLU A 161 6.23 -1.83 -12.58
CA GLU A 161 4.94 -1.16 -12.71
C GLU A 161 4.83 0.07 -11.78
N LEU A 162 5.34 -0.02 -10.55
CA LEU A 162 5.37 1.14 -9.64
C LEU A 162 6.29 2.24 -10.15
N LEU A 163 7.46 1.92 -10.70
CA LEU A 163 8.35 2.88 -11.34
C LEU A 163 7.63 3.59 -12.49
N ARG A 164 7.05 2.82 -13.42
CA ARG A 164 6.30 3.35 -14.57
C ARG A 164 5.16 4.28 -14.15
N LEU A 165 4.31 3.85 -13.20
CA LEU A 165 3.12 4.59 -12.79
C LEU A 165 3.45 5.83 -11.95
N SER A 166 4.51 5.79 -11.14
CA SER A 166 4.99 6.93 -10.34
C SER A 166 5.81 7.93 -11.17
N GLY A 167 6.12 7.61 -12.43
CA GLY A 167 6.94 8.44 -13.31
C GLY A 167 8.40 8.49 -12.86
N GLN A 168 8.87 7.42 -12.21
CA GLN A 168 10.26 7.23 -11.83
C GLN A 168 10.88 6.28 -12.85
N THR A 169 12.00 6.67 -13.46
CA THR A 169 12.78 5.78 -14.32
C THR A 169 13.85 5.07 -13.49
N SER A 170 14.06 3.78 -13.74
CA SER A 170 15.19 2.99 -13.24
C SER A 170 16.53 3.62 -13.55
#